data_AF-A0A7Y2P9L4-F1
#
_entry.id   AF-A0A7Y2P9L4-F1
#
_cell.length_a   1.000
_cell.length_b   1.000
_cell.length_c   1.000
_cell.angle_alpha   90.00
_cell.angle_beta   90.00
_cell.angle_gamma   90.00
#
_symmetry.space_group_name_H-M   'P 1'
#
loop_
_entity.id
_entity.type
_entity.pdbx_description
1 polymer ?
#
loop_
_entity_poly.entity_id
_entity_poly.type
_entity_poly.pdbx_seq_one_letter_code
_entity_poly.pdbx_strand_id
1 'polypeptide(L)'
;ATPMAALRLRRLDEVIEEASTGNGPIEAAYKCIERIVGKKFQLIDFGLSAVTSGKDAIGEATVRIRDNGTIFAGAASSTDIIEAAVKAYLNAINRWVAEKEKAKATRKTKGKPARKLVVASP
;
A
#
# COMPACT_ATOMS: atom_id res chain seq x y z
N ALA A 1 -0.91 -15.90 20.54
CA ALA A 1 -1.41 -15.97 19.15
C ALA A 1 -0.48 -15.15 18.26
N THR A 2 -0.14 -15.63 17.07
CA THR A 2 0.74 -14.90 16.12
C THR A 2 -0.16 -14.14 15.14
N PRO A 3 -0.13 -12.78 15.10
CA PRO A 3 -0.90 -12.02 14.14
C PRO A 3 -0.52 -12.37 12.70
N MET A 4 -1.53 -12.49 11.84
CA MET A 4 -1.37 -12.78 10.41
C MET A 4 -2.27 -11.90 9.55
N ALA A 5 -1.88 -11.73 8.30
CA ALA A 5 -2.70 -11.12 7.26
C ALA A 5 -2.55 -11.93 5.97
N ALA A 6 -3.66 -12.09 5.25
CA ALA A 6 -3.70 -12.61 3.89
C ALA A 6 -4.28 -11.51 3.00
N LEU A 7 -3.60 -11.19 1.90
CA LEU A 7 -4.01 -10.16 0.96
C LEU A 7 -4.08 -10.73 -0.45
N ARG A 8 -5.09 -10.28 -1.18
CA ARG A 8 -5.23 -10.49 -2.62
C ARG A 8 -5.06 -9.13 -3.30
N LEU A 9 -4.01 -8.96 -4.10
CA LEU A 9 -3.76 -7.74 -4.84
C LEU A 9 -3.90 -7.99 -6.34
N ARG A 10 -4.48 -7.03 -7.04
CA ARG A 10 -4.53 -7.00 -8.49
C ARG A 10 -3.43 -6.12 -9.03
N ARG A 11 -2.63 -6.68 -9.94
CA ARG A 11 -1.66 -5.98 -10.76
C ARG A 11 -2.03 -6.24 -12.23
N LEU A 12 -2.74 -5.31 -12.84
CA LEU A 12 -3.34 -5.49 -14.17
C LEU A 12 -4.36 -6.64 -14.20
N ASP A 13 -4.15 -7.61 -15.08
CA ASP A 13 -4.99 -8.79 -15.25
C ASP A 13 -4.53 -9.92 -14.33
N GLU A 14 -3.38 -9.74 -13.65
CA GLU A 14 -2.85 -10.70 -12.70
C GLU A 14 -3.37 -10.40 -11.30
N VAL A 15 -3.78 -11.47 -10.63
CA VAL A 15 -4.16 -11.46 -9.22
C VAL A 15 -3.10 -12.25 -8.48
N ILE A 16 -2.55 -11.63 -7.44
CA ILE A 16 -1.49 -12.21 -6.61
C ILE A 16 -2.03 -12.32 -5.19
N GLU A 17 -1.88 -13.50 -4.59
CA GLU A 17 -2.27 -13.77 -3.21
C GLU A 17 -1.02 -14.01 -2.37
N GLU A 18 -0.95 -13.34 -1.22
CA GLU A 18 0.17 -13.48 -0.29
C GLU A 18 -0.32 -13.47 1.16
N ALA A 19 0.38 -14.23 2.01
CA ALA A 19 0.13 -14.30 3.43
C ALA A 19 1.43 -14.11 4.22
N SER A 20 1.34 -13.38 5.33
CA SER A 20 2.49 -13.08 6.17
C SER A 20 2.08 -12.93 7.63
N THR A 21 3.05 -13.10 8.50
CA THR A 21 2.93 -12.88 9.94
C THR A 21 3.66 -11.61 10.37
N GLY A 22 3.26 -11.04 11.50
CA GLY A 22 3.87 -9.83 12.02
C GLY A 22 3.54 -9.61 13.50
N ASN A 23 4.02 -8.50 14.06
CA ASN A 23 3.69 -8.13 15.43
C ASN A 23 2.28 -7.54 15.55
N GLY A 24 1.62 -7.28 14.42
CA GLY A 24 0.23 -6.87 14.33
C GLY A 24 -0.34 -7.08 12.92
N PRO A 25 -1.68 -6.93 12.74
CA PRO A 25 -2.34 -7.13 11.45
C PRO A 25 -1.86 -6.16 10.38
N ILE A 26 -1.58 -4.90 10.76
CA ILE A 26 -1.06 -3.86 9.85
C ILE A 26 0.35 -4.23 9.36
N GLU A 27 1.24 -4.62 10.27
CA GLU A 27 2.61 -5.02 9.89
C GLU A 27 2.61 -6.27 9.00
N ALA A 28 1.77 -7.26 9.35
CA ALA A 28 1.61 -8.46 8.54
C ALA A 28 1.13 -8.12 7.11
N ALA A 29 0.14 -7.23 7.00
CA ALA A 29 -0.38 -6.79 5.70
C ALA A 29 0.66 -6.00 4.89
N TYR A 30 1.43 -5.12 5.53
CA TYR A 30 2.51 -4.39 4.84
C TYR A 30 3.59 -5.34 4.32
N LYS A 31 3.97 -6.35 5.10
CA LYS A 31 4.90 -7.41 4.65
C LYS A 31 4.36 -8.16 3.43
N CYS A 32 3.07 -8.48 3.37
CA CYS A 32 2.47 -9.07 2.16
C CYS A 32 2.67 -8.17 0.95
N ILE A 33 2.37 -6.87 1.08
CA ILE A 33 2.53 -5.91 -0.02
C ILE A 33 4.01 -5.81 -0.44
N GLU A 34 4.94 -5.71 0.51
CA GLU A 34 6.38 -5.65 0.23
C GLU A 34 6.90 -6.92 -0.49
N ARG A 35 6.38 -8.10 -0.13
CA ARG A 35 6.69 -9.36 -0.82
C ARG A 35 6.17 -9.36 -2.25
N ILE A 36 4.92 -8.94 -2.47
CA ILE A 36 4.32 -8.83 -3.82
C ILE A 36 5.10 -7.82 -4.68
N VAL A 37 5.50 -6.70 -4.10
CA VAL A 37 6.27 -5.65 -4.79
C VAL A 37 7.74 -6.05 -5.00
N GLY A 38 8.25 -7.00 -4.21
CA GLY A 38 9.65 -7.43 -4.22
C GLY A 38 10.60 -6.39 -3.63
N LYS A 39 10.11 -5.48 -2.79
CA LYS A 39 10.90 -4.39 -2.20
C LYS A 39 10.33 -3.94 -0.86
N LYS A 40 11.23 -3.67 0.07
CA LYS A 40 10.91 -3.03 1.35
C LYS A 40 11.01 -1.51 1.27
N PHE A 41 10.15 -0.83 2.00
CA PHE A 41 10.16 0.62 2.11
C PHE A 41 10.37 1.05 3.55
N GLN A 42 11.06 2.17 3.76
CA GLN A 42 11.14 2.75 5.09
C GLN A 42 9.82 3.48 5.38
N LEU A 43 9.01 2.96 6.30
CA LEU A 43 7.86 3.69 6.84
C LEU A 43 8.39 4.84 7.71
N ILE A 44 8.09 6.07 7.35
CA ILE A 44 8.57 7.25 8.08
C ILE A 44 7.48 7.92 8.90
N ASP A 45 6.22 7.73 8.51
CA ASP A 45 5.07 8.35 9.18
C ASP A 45 3.84 7.48 8.97
N PHE A 46 3.06 7.32 10.04
CA PHE A 46 1.77 6.63 10.05
C PHE A 46 0.83 7.42 10.96
N GLY A 47 -0.28 7.90 10.39
CA GLY A 47 -1.31 8.64 11.09
C GLY A 47 -2.67 7.96 10.94
N LEU A 48 -3.47 8.00 12.00
CA LEU A 48 -4.86 7.55 11.99
C LEU A 48 -5.72 8.63 12.66
N SER A 49 -6.79 9.04 11.98
CA SER A 49 -7.72 10.04 12.48
C SER A 49 -9.16 9.62 12.20
N ALA A 50 -10.07 9.91 13.14
CA ALA A 50 -11.50 9.74 12.90
C ALA A 50 -12.02 10.92 12.07
N VAL A 51 -12.68 10.63 10.95
CA VAL A 51 -13.32 11.63 10.09
C VAL A 51 -14.74 11.91 10.57
N THR A 52 -15.46 10.85 10.91
CA THR A 52 -16.81 10.93 11.46
C THR A 52 -16.85 10.28 12.85
N SER A 53 -17.97 10.43 13.55
CA SER A 53 -18.19 9.88 14.89
C SER A 53 -19.33 8.88 14.90
N GLY A 54 -19.39 8.05 15.94
CA GLY A 54 -20.39 6.99 16.09
C GLY A 54 -19.84 5.61 15.76
N LYS A 55 -20.70 4.60 15.81
CA LYS A 55 -20.32 3.20 15.58
C LYS A 55 -19.82 2.96 14.16
N ASP A 56 -20.38 3.69 13.20
CA ASP A 56 -20.05 3.62 11.78
C ASP A 56 -19.08 4.73 11.38
N ALA A 57 -18.23 5.15 12.35
CA ALA A 57 -17.22 6.15 12.13
C ALA A 57 -16.27 5.73 11.00
N ILE A 58 -15.97 6.66 10.12
CA ILE A 58 -14.98 6.51 9.07
C ILE A 58 -13.63 6.91 9.68
N GLY A 59 -12.68 5.98 9.66
CA GLY A 59 -11.28 6.27 9.97
C GLY A 59 -10.53 6.64 8.69
N GLU A 60 -9.67 7.64 8.77
CA GLU A 60 -8.69 7.99 7.75
C GLU A 60 -7.30 7.58 8.21
N ALA A 61 -6.61 6.81 7.38
CA ALA A 61 -5.20 6.48 7.56
C ALA A 61 -4.34 7.29 6.59
N THR A 62 -3.24 7.83 7.09
CA THR A 62 -2.20 8.48 6.29
C THR A 62 -0.88 7.76 6.49
N VAL A 63 -0.13 7.59 5.41
CA VAL A 63 1.12 6.85 5.38
C VAL A 63 2.14 7.65 4.59
N ARG A 64 3.37 7.73 5.09
CA ARG A 64 4.52 8.18 4.29
C ARG A 64 5.60 7.13 4.32
N ILE A 65 6.14 6.84 3.13
CA ILE A 65 7.26 5.92 2.93
C ILE A 65 8.42 6.66 2.27
N ARG A 66 9.64 6.19 2.52
CA ARG A 66 10.87 6.70 1.90
C ARG A 66 11.54 5.61 1.06
N ASP A 67 11.94 5.98 -0.17
CA ASP A 67 12.84 5.22 -1.04
C ASP A 67 13.91 6.16 -1.60
N ASN A 68 15.18 5.82 -1.40
CA ASN A 68 16.33 6.58 -1.93
C ASN A 68 16.24 8.11 -1.69
N GLY A 69 15.88 8.51 -0.47
CA GLY A 69 15.74 9.93 -0.09
C GLY A 69 14.45 10.62 -0.56
N THR A 70 13.66 9.99 -1.44
CA THR A 70 12.36 10.52 -1.89
C THR A 70 11.23 9.99 -1.01
N ILE A 71 10.30 10.87 -0.66
CA ILE A 71 9.14 10.55 0.18
C ILE A 71 7.89 10.41 -0.69
N PHE A 72 7.14 9.34 -0.46
CA PHE A 72 5.85 9.08 -1.08
C PHE A 72 4.78 8.99 -0.01
N ALA A 73 3.71 9.76 -0.17
CA ALA A 73 2.59 9.78 0.76
C ALA A 73 1.36 9.09 0.17
N GLY A 74 0.59 8.39 0.99
CA GLY A 74 -0.69 7.81 0.64
C GLY A 74 -1.69 8.01 1.76
N ALA A 75 -2.97 8.08 1.40
CA ALA A 75 -4.07 8.21 2.34
C ALA A 75 -5.24 7.35 1.86
N ALA A 76 -6.05 6.87 2.78
CA ALA A 76 -7.31 6.19 2.49
C ALA A 76 -8.23 6.25 3.70
N SER A 77 -9.53 6.22 3.44
CA SER A 77 -10.56 6.22 4.48
C SER A 77 -11.42 4.96 4.36
N SER A 78 -11.78 4.37 5.48
CA SER A 78 -12.70 3.24 5.56
C SER A 78 -13.34 3.18 6.95
N THR A 79 -14.48 2.50 7.05
CA THR A 79 -15.06 2.10 8.34
C THR A 79 -14.22 1.01 9.01
N ASP A 80 -13.38 0.30 8.25
CA ASP A 80 -12.35 -0.60 8.76
C ASP A 80 -10.97 0.10 8.75
N ILE A 81 -10.45 0.39 9.94
CA ILE A 81 -9.16 1.10 10.10
C ILE A 81 -7.97 0.29 9.56
N ILE A 82 -8.05 -1.05 9.56
CA ILE A 82 -6.99 -1.91 9.02
C ILE A 82 -7.02 -1.81 7.50
N GLU A 83 -8.21 -1.86 6.90
CA GLU A 83 -8.37 -1.67 5.46
C GLU A 83 -7.89 -0.28 5.02
N ALA A 84 -8.22 0.77 5.77
CA ALA A 84 -7.74 2.13 5.53
C ALA A 84 -6.21 2.19 5.55
N ALA A 85 -5.56 1.59 6.56
CA ALA A 85 -4.10 1.54 6.66
C ALA A 85 -3.46 0.82 5.47
N VAL A 86 -3.98 -0.34 5.09
CA VAL A 86 -3.51 -1.14 3.95
C VAL A 86 -3.65 -0.36 2.64
N LYS A 87 -4.81 0.27 2.40
CA LYS A 87 -5.06 1.10 1.21
C LYS A 87 -4.17 2.33 1.18
N ALA A 88 -3.93 3.00 2.32
CA ALA A 88 -3.06 4.16 2.41
C ALA A 88 -1.61 3.81 2.05
N TYR A 89 -1.10 2.69 2.57
CA TYR A 89 0.23 2.19 2.23
C TYR A 89 0.35 1.80 0.74
N LEU A 90 -0.65 1.11 0.20
CA LEU A 90 -0.72 0.78 -1.22
C LEU A 90 -0.75 2.04 -2.11
N ASN A 91 -1.46 3.09 -1.67
CA ASN A 91 -1.49 4.38 -2.36
C ASN A 91 -0.11 5.05 -2.38
N ALA A 92 0.65 4.98 -1.29
CA ALA A 92 2.01 5.49 -1.25
C ALA A 92 2.94 4.73 -2.23
N ILE A 93 2.84 3.39 -2.25
CA ILE A 93 3.58 2.54 -3.20
C ILE A 93 3.18 2.83 -4.64
N ASN A 94 1.89 3.03 -4.92
CA ASN A 94 1.42 3.37 -6.26
C ASN A 94 2.02 4.69 -6.77
N ARG A 95 2.20 5.69 -5.89
CA ARG A 95 2.89 6.93 -6.24
C ARG A 95 4.37 6.69 -6.53
N TRP A 96 5.03 5.83 -5.75
CA TRP A 96 6.41 5.41 -6.03
C TRP A 96 6.54 4.70 -7.38
N VAL A 97 5.62 3.78 -7.71
CA VAL A 97 5.60 3.11 -9.03
C VAL A 97 5.43 4.14 -10.15
N ALA A 98 4.47 5.06 -10.02
CA ALA A 98 4.24 6.09 -11.03
C ALA A 98 5.48 6.97 -11.28
N GLU A 99 6.20 7.33 -10.23
CA GLU A 99 7.44 8.11 -10.33
C GLU A 99 8.57 7.33 -11.03
N LYS A 100 8.74 6.05 -10.68
CA LYS A 100 9.69 5.15 -11.36
C LYS A 100 9.39 5.02 -12.85
N GLU A 101 8.12 4.99 -13.24
CA GLU A 101 7.72 4.89 -14.65
C GLU A 101 7.95 6.18 -15.42
N LYS A 102 7.67 7.35 -14.83
CA LYS A 102 8.02 8.64 -15.42
C LYS A 102 9.52 8.74 -15.69
N ALA A 103 10.36 8.39 -14.72
CA ALA A 103 11.82 8.40 -14.88
C ALA A 103 12.34 7.45 -15.98
N LYS A 104 11.64 6.34 -16.25
CA LYS A 104 11.94 5.43 -17.37
C LYS A 104 11.45 5.97 -18.72
N ALA A 105 10.26 6.58 -18.76
CA ALA A 105 9.71 7.16 -19.99
C ALA A 105 10.57 8.31 -20.51
N THR A 106 11.18 9.13 -19.64
CA THR A 106 12.14 10.17 -20.04
C THR A 106 13.46 9.59 -20.59
N ARG A 107 13.73 8.29 -20.40
CA ARG A 107 14.95 7.60 -20.85
C ARG A 107 14.74 6.63 -22.02
N LYS A 108 13.50 6.26 -22.38
CA LYS A 108 13.23 5.30 -23.47
C LYS A 108 11.97 5.67 -24.26
N THR A 109 12.18 6.12 -25.49
CA THR A 109 11.26 5.87 -26.61
C THR A 109 10.96 4.36 -26.66
N LYS A 110 9.67 3.99 -26.47
CA LYS A 110 9.06 2.64 -26.63
C LYS A 110 9.50 1.55 -25.61
N GLY A 111 8.66 1.31 -24.59
CA GLY A 111 8.70 0.08 -23.77
C GLY A 111 7.60 0.05 -22.71
N LYS A 112 6.83 -1.05 -22.64
CA LYS A 112 5.56 -1.25 -21.89
C LYS A 112 5.54 -0.73 -20.44
N PRO A 113 4.42 -0.17 -19.93
CA PRO A 113 4.36 0.42 -18.59
C PRO A 113 4.26 -0.66 -17.49
N ALA A 114 4.95 -0.46 -16.36
CA ALA A 114 4.65 -1.15 -15.11
C ALA A 114 3.54 -0.38 -14.37
N ARG A 115 2.47 -1.09 -13.96
CA ARG A 115 1.15 -0.48 -13.71
C ARG A 115 0.65 -0.73 -12.28
N LYS A 116 -0.26 0.15 -11.86
CA LYS A 116 -0.89 0.34 -10.53
C LYS A 116 -1.33 -0.97 -9.85
N LEU A 117 -1.12 -1.05 -8.53
CA LEU A 117 -1.60 -2.13 -7.66
C LEU A 117 -2.91 -1.71 -6.98
N VAL A 118 -3.88 -2.61 -6.87
CA VAL A 118 -5.14 -2.38 -6.16
C VAL A 118 -5.44 -3.58 -5.28
N VAL A 119 -6.02 -3.37 -4.09
CA VAL A 119 -6.57 -4.46 -3.29
C VAL A 119 -7.70 -5.10 -4.10
N ALA A 120 -7.63 -6.40 -4.34
CA ALA A 120 -8.73 -7.13 -4.93
C ALA A 120 -9.77 -7.39 -3.85
N SER A 121 -11.04 -7.13 -4.17
CA SER A 121 -12.14 -7.54 -3.31
C SER A 121 -12.12 -9.07 -3.13
N PRO A 122 -12.50 -9.58 -1.95
CA PRO A 122 -12.78 -11.00 -1.76
C PRO A 122 -13.90 -11.48 -2.69
#